data_AF-A0A8E4E1R7-F1
#
_entry.id   AF-A0A8E4E1R7-F1
#
_cell.length_a   1.000
_cell.length_b   1.000
_cell.length_c   1.000
_cell.angle_alpha   90.00
_cell.angle_beta   90.00
_cell.angle_gamma   90.00
#
_symmetry.space_group_name_H-M   'P 1'
#
loop_
_entity.id
_entity.type
_entity.pdbx_description
1 polymer ?
#
loop_
_entity_poly.entity_id
_entity_poly.type
_entity_poly.pdbx_seq_one_letter_code
_entity_poly.pdbx_strand_id
1 'polypeptide(L)'
;MLQSLKFEVLLESGAAALAAGFTLEAAASFSAALERFFEFCTRTMLIHQGLPASDIEAVFSEMSRQSERQLGAFLTMHRLVLGTAYAPSKKIVEFRNAVIHKGQIPTPTEVDDFCTKVYAEVLRTTKALKDRCGAAIQSVVSEDMRARTSKLPPGTKVATMAGGSFFSLVSDTHPPDFKSAFEAHKKWAELLAQALPHMELLNKSLPPRPADA
;
A
#
# COMPACT_ATOMS: atom_id res chain seq x y z
N MET A 1 0.79 1.10 -12.69
CA MET A 1 1.71 1.36 -11.57
C MET A 1 2.50 0.09 -11.26
N LEU A 2 3.67 -0.09 -11.89
CA LEU A 2 4.41 -1.34 -11.71
C LEU A 2 5.18 -1.37 -10.37
N GLN A 3 5.65 -0.20 -9.89
CA GLN A 3 6.43 -0.06 -8.67
C GLN A 3 5.61 0.04 -7.38
N SER A 4 4.32 0.42 -7.45
CA SER A 4 3.52 0.61 -6.23
C SER A 4 3.25 -0.73 -5.54
N LEU A 5 3.54 -0.80 -4.24
CA LEU A 5 3.26 -1.97 -3.41
C LEU A 5 1.74 -2.13 -3.23
N LYS A 6 1.29 -3.36 -2.98
CA LYS A 6 -0.16 -3.66 -2.87
C LYS A 6 -0.88 -2.76 -1.88
N PHE A 7 -0.28 -2.50 -0.70
CA PHE A 7 -0.90 -1.65 0.31
C PHE A 7 -0.97 -0.18 -0.13
N GLU A 8 0.01 0.33 -0.88
CA GLU A 8 0.01 1.72 -1.37
C GLU A 8 -1.13 1.94 -2.37
N VAL A 9 -1.31 0.99 -3.29
CA VAL A 9 -2.43 1.02 -4.25
C VAL A 9 -3.77 1.00 -3.53
N LEU A 10 -3.89 0.20 -2.45
CA LEU A 10 -5.12 0.13 -1.65
C LEU A 10 -5.36 1.39 -0.81
N LEU A 11 -4.32 2.01 -0.26
CA LEU A 11 -4.42 3.31 0.43
C LEU A 11 -4.90 4.40 -0.55
N GLU A 12 -4.31 4.45 -1.74
CA GLU A 12 -4.70 5.42 -2.77
C GLU A 12 -6.14 5.17 -3.27
N SER A 13 -6.52 3.92 -3.50
CA SER A 13 -7.90 3.55 -3.85
C SER A 13 -8.89 3.94 -2.74
N GLY A 14 -8.51 3.74 -1.48
CA GLY A 14 -9.33 4.13 -0.33
C GLY A 14 -9.47 5.64 -0.21
N ALA A 15 -8.39 6.39 -0.47
CA ALA A 15 -8.42 7.86 -0.47
C ALA A 15 -9.33 8.39 -1.59
N ALA A 16 -9.22 7.82 -2.80
CA ALA A 16 -10.11 8.19 -3.91
C ALA A 16 -11.59 7.90 -3.58
N ALA A 17 -11.88 6.74 -2.97
CA ALA A 17 -13.23 6.40 -2.52
C ALA A 17 -13.76 7.39 -1.48
N LEU A 18 -12.94 7.74 -0.49
CA LEU A 18 -13.31 8.71 0.53
C LEU A 18 -13.58 10.10 -0.07
N ALA A 19 -12.74 10.55 -1.00
CA ALA A 19 -12.92 11.82 -1.70
C ALA A 19 -14.23 11.88 -2.50
N ALA A 20 -14.68 10.73 -3.01
CA ALA A 20 -15.95 10.58 -3.71
C ALA A 20 -17.17 10.33 -2.78
N GLY A 21 -16.96 10.26 -1.46
CA GLY A 21 -18.03 10.04 -0.48
C GLY A 21 -18.42 8.57 -0.26
N PHE A 22 -17.65 7.62 -0.81
CA PHE A 22 -17.87 6.18 -0.66
C PHE A 22 -17.24 5.66 0.64
N THR A 23 -17.95 5.85 1.76
CA THR A 23 -17.41 5.59 3.11
C THR A 23 -17.15 4.10 3.38
N LEU A 24 -18.01 3.21 2.89
CA LEU A 24 -17.85 1.76 3.05
C LEU A 24 -16.62 1.24 2.28
N GLU A 25 -16.47 1.68 1.04
CA GLU A 25 -15.39 1.34 0.14
C GLU A 25 -14.05 1.89 0.64
N ALA A 26 -14.04 3.11 1.17
CA ALA A 26 -12.89 3.69 1.83
C ALA A 26 -12.46 2.83 3.04
N ALA A 27 -13.39 2.53 3.95
CA ALA A 27 -13.11 1.70 5.12
C ALA A 27 -12.60 0.29 4.74
N ALA A 28 -13.19 -0.34 3.72
CA ALA A 28 -12.76 -1.63 3.21
C ALA A 28 -11.36 -1.58 2.60
N SER A 29 -11.07 -0.56 1.79
CA SER A 29 -9.78 -0.38 1.13
C SER A 29 -8.66 -0.10 2.14
N PHE A 30 -8.88 0.78 3.12
CA PHE A 30 -7.91 1.04 4.20
C PHE A 30 -7.70 -0.18 5.11
N SER A 31 -8.74 -0.96 5.38
CA SER A 31 -8.62 -2.23 6.12
C SER A 31 -7.72 -3.22 5.37
N ALA A 32 -8.00 -3.43 4.08
CA ALA A 32 -7.21 -4.32 3.23
C ALA A 32 -5.76 -3.81 3.05
N ALA A 33 -5.57 -2.50 2.96
CA ALA A 33 -4.25 -1.89 2.89
C ALA A 33 -3.41 -2.22 4.13
N LEU A 34 -3.98 -2.08 5.33
CA LEU A 34 -3.27 -2.38 6.57
C LEU A 34 -2.86 -3.85 6.66
N GLU A 35 -3.71 -4.78 6.22
CA GLU A 35 -3.36 -6.20 6.15
C GLU A 35 -2.19 -6.47 5.19
N ARG A 36 -2.25 -5.92 3.97
CA ARG A 36 -1.15 -6.05 2.99
C ARG A 36 0.13 -5.35 3.46
N PHE A 37 0.00 -4.31 4.27
CA PHE A 37 1.13 -3.63 4.90
C PHE A 37 1.81 -4.52 5.95
N PHE A 38 1.06 -5.20 6.82
CA PHE A 38 1.64 -6.15 7.78
C PHE A 38 2.32 -7.34 7.09
N GLU A 39 1.73 -7.86 6.00
CA GLU A 39 2.36 -8.86 5.14
C GLU A 39 3.72 -8.36 4.61
N PHE A 40 3.73 -7.14 4.05
CA PHE A 40 4.94 -6.49 3.55
C PHE A 40 6.01 -6.32 4.64
N CYS A 41 5.65 -5.79 5.81
CA CYS A 41 6.57 -5.63 6.93
C CYS A 41 7.16 -6.96 7.37
N THR A 42 6.33 -7.99 7.47
CA THR A 42 6.77 -9.33 7.89
C THR A 42 7.75 -9.93 6.89
N ARG A 43 7.47 -9.87 5.59
CA ARG A 43 8.41 -10.29 4.53
C ARG A 43 9.74 -9.52 4.63
N THR A 44 9.67 -8.20 4.78
CA THR A 44 10.86 -7.36 4.93
C THR A 44 11.71 -7.77 6.13
N MET A 45 11.08 -8.02 7.28
CA MET A 45 11.78 -8.43 8.50
C MET A 45 12.39 -9.83 8.35
N LEU A 46 11.75 -10.77 7.65
CA LEU A 46 12.30 -12.10 7.39
C LEU A 46 13.53 -12.03 6.45
N ILE A 47 13.47 -11.21 5.40
CA ILE A 47 14.63 -10.95 4.54
C ILE A 47 15.77 -10.30 5.34
N HIS A 48 15.45 -9.35 6.22
CA HIS A 48 16.44 -8.71 7.09
C HIS A 48 17.14 -9.73 8.01
N GLN A 49 16.41 -10.75 8.47
CA GLN A 49 16.97 -11.87 9.25
C GLN A 49 17.77 -12.88 8.40
N GLY A 50 17.88 -12.67 7.09
CA GLY A 50 18.68 -13.49 6.18
C GLY A 50 17.97 -14.74 5.65
N LEU A 51 16.63 -14.83 5.76
CA LEU A 51 15.89 -15.96 5.21
C LEU A 51 15.84 -15.88 3.67
N PRO A 52 16.05 -17.00 2.96
CA PRO A 52 15.94 -17.03 1.51
C PRO A 52 14.48 -16.89 1.06
N ALA A 53 14.27 -16.31 -0.13
CA ALA A 53 12.93 -16.07 -0.67
C ALA A 53 12.07 -17.34 -0.79
N SER A 54 12.69 -18.51 -1.06
CA SER A 54 12.00 -19.81 -1.10
C SER A 54 11.34 -20.17 0.23
N ASP A 55 12.04 -19.94 1.34
CA ASP A 55 11.57 -20.29 2.68
C ASP A 55 10.49 -19.31 3.12
N ILE A 56 10.67 -18.03 2.80
CA ILE A 56 9.64 -17.01 3.02
C ILE A 56 8.36 -17.39 2.27
N GLU A 57 8.47 -17.80 1.01
CA GLU A 57 7.28 -18.19 0.24
C GLU A 57 6.62 -19.46 0.78
N ALA A 58 7.40 -20.46 1.21
CA ALA A 58 6.87 -21.65 1.88
C ALA A 58 6.08 -21.26 3.15
N VAL A 59 6.63 -20.39 3.99
CA VAL A 59 5.95 -19.87 5.19
C VAL A 59 4.67 -19.10 4.83
N PHE A 60 4.72 -18.22 3.83
CA PHE A 60 3.56 -17.43 3.44
C PHE A 60 2.47 -18.25 2.73
N SER A 61 2.82 -19.35 2.05
CA SER A 61 1.84 -20.25 1.45
C SER A 61 0.86 -20.81 2.49
N GLU A 62 1.32 -21.05 3.72
CA GLU A 62 0.53 -21.57 4.85
C GLU A 62 -0.37 -20.53 5.55
N MET A 63 -0.12 -19.22 5.36
CA MET A 63 -0.83 -18.15 6.07
C MET A 63 -1.43 -17.05 5.18
N SER A 64 -1.13 -17.03 3.89
CA SER A 64 -1.56 -15.96 2.95
C SER A 64 -3.07 -15.72 2.90
N ARG A 65 -3.88 -16.71 3.28
CA ARG A 65 -5.35 -16.64 3.29
C ARG A 65 -5.96 -16.37 4.68
N GLN A 66 -5.14 -16.17 5.71
CA GLN A 66 -5.59 -16.02 7.10
C GLN A 66 -4.99 -14.76 7.72
N SER A 67 -5.77 -13.68 7.73
CA SER A 67 -5.34 -12.36 8.24
C SER A 67 -4.87 -12.41 9.70
N GLU A 68 -5.53 -13.20 10.55
CA GLU A 68 -5.14 -13.36 11.96
C GLU A 68 -3.77 -14.06 12.13
N ARG A 69 -3.43 -15.02 11.26
CA ARG A 69 -2.10 -15.66 11.27
C ARG A 69 -1.02 -14.69 10.79
N GLN A 70 -1.31 -13.90 9.75
CA GLN A 70 -0.40 -12.85 9.27
C GLN A 70 -0.16 -11.79 10.35
N LEU A 71 -1.21 -11.37 11.06
CA LEU A 71 -1.09 -10.44 12.18
C LEU A 71 -0.23 -11.04 13.28
N GLY A 72 -0.48 -12.29 13.70
CA GLY A 72 0.36 -12.98 14.68
C GLY A 72 1.84 -13.01 14.29
N ALA A 73 2.14 -13.38 13.04
CA ALA A 73 3.51 -13.38 12.51
C ALA A 73 4.13 -11.97 12.55
N PHE A 74 3.38 -10.94 12.15
CA PHE A 74 3.82 -9.55 12.22
C PHE A 74 4.13 -9.12 13.64
N LEU A 75 3.27 -9.41 14.63
CA LEU A 75 3.48 -9.04 16.03
C LEU A 75 4.79 -9.62 16.58
N THR A 76 5.03 -10.91 16.31
CA THR A 76 6.25 -11.60 16.73
C THR A 76 7.48 -11.01 16.06
N MET A 77 7.45 -10.82 14.74
CA MET A 77 8.58 -10.28 13.99
C MET A 77 8.86 -8.82 14.35
N HIS A 78 7.83 -8.01 14.57
CA HIS A 78 7.98 -6.62 15.01
C HIS A 78 8.70 -6.55 16.36
N ARG A 79 8.36 -7.43 17.32
CA ARG A 79 9.08 -7.50 18.59
C ARG A 79 10.53 -7.94 18.43
N LEU A 80 10.77 -8.96 17.60
CA LEU A 80 12.10 -9.56 17.40
C LEU A 80 13.06 -8.61 16.67
N VAL A 81 12.59 -7.99 15.58
CA VAL A 81 13.44 -7.21 14.65
C VAL A 81 13.42 -5.72 14.96
N LEU A 82 12.24 -5.15 15.27
CA LEU A 82 12.10 -3.72 15.56
C LEU A 82 12.21 -3.41 17.06
N GLY A 83 12.38 -4.43 17.90
CA GLY A 83 12.69 -4.30 19.32
C GLY A 83 11.53 -3.81 20.19
N THR A 84 10.34 -3.62 19.63
CA THR A 84 9.16 -3.08 20.35
C THR A 84 7.95 -3.99 20.18
N ALA A 85 7.14 -4.14 21.22
CA ALA A 85 5.90 -4.91 21.11
C ALA A 85 4.84 -4.04 20.42
N TYR A 86 4.48 -4.40 19.18
CA TYR A 86 3.36 -3.76 18.50
C TYR A 86 2.06 -4.13 19.20
N ALA A 87 1.22 -3.15 19.51
CA ALA A 87 -0.11 -3.36 20.04
C ALA A 87 -1.13 -2.85 19.02
N PRO A 88 -1.91 -3.73 18.35
CA PRO A 88 -2.95 -3.30 17.44
C PRO A 88 -3.95 -2.38 18.14
N SER A 89 -4.28 -1.27 17.50
CA SER A 89 -5.31 -0.37 18.00
C SER A 89 -6.65 -1.09 18.03
N LYS A 90 -7.22 -1.30 19.23
CA LYS A 90 -8.56 -1.89 19.41
C LYS A 90 -9.61 -1.16 18.59
N LYS A 91 -9.50 0.17 18.50
CA LYS A 91 -10.42 1.00 17.69
C LYS A 91 -10.38 0.64 16.20
N ILE A 92 -9.19 0.37 15.64
CA ILE A 92 -9.07 -0.07 14.24
C ILE A 92 -9.74 -1.44 14.06
N VAL A 93 -9.47 -2.39 14.97
CA VAL A 93 -10.00 -3.75 14.88
C VAL A 93 -11.53 -3.77 15.04
N GLU A 94 -12.06 -3.08 16.03
CA GLU A 94 -13.50 -2.99 16.31
C GLU A 94 -14.24 -2.34 15.14
N PHE A 95 -13.71 -1.24 14.61
CA PHE A 95 -14.29 -0.56 13.44
C PHE A 95 -14.28 -1.46 12.20
N ARG A 96 -13.13 -2.09 11.88
CA ARG A 96 -13.03 -3.04 10.76
C ARG A 96 -14.04 -4.17 10.89
N ASN A 97 -14.20 -4.73 12.09
CA ASN A 97 -15.15 -5.81 12.31
C ASN A 97 -16.60 -5.35 12.13
N ALA A 98 -16.93 -4.15 12.61
CA ALA A 98 -18.27 -3.60 12.45
C ALA A 98 -18.61 -3.33 10.98
N VAL A 99 -17.70 -2.71 10.24
CA VAL A 99 -17.94 -2.35 8.83
C VAL A 99 -17.87 -3.57 7.91
N ILE A 100 -16.79 -4.36 7.99
CA ILE A 100 -16.50 -5.43 7.02
C ILE A 100 -17.28 -6.72 7.32
N HIS A 101 -17.51 -7.05 8.59
CA HIS A 101 -18.14 -8.32 8.96
C HIS A 101 -19.60 -8.17 9.39
N LYS A 102 -20.00 -7.01 9.92
CA LYS A 102 -21.40 -6.76 10.34
C LYS A 102 -22.17 -5.87 9.36
N GLY A 103 -21.50 -5.34 8.33
CA GLY A 103 -22.14 -4.48 7.32
C GLY A 103 -22.61 -3.13 7.87
N GLN A 104 -21.99 -2.63 8.95
CA GLN A 104 -22.27 -1.27 9.42
C GLN A 104 -21.82 -0.26 8.35
N ILE A 105 -22.72 0.65 7.97
CA ILE A 105 -22.40 1.77 7.07
C ILE A 105 -21.86 2.91 7.95
N PRO A 106 -20.57 3.26 7.86
CA PRO A 106 -20.01 4.31 8.69
C PRO A 106 -20.36 5.69 8.14
N THR A 107 -20.50 6.65 9.04
CA THR A 107 -20.59 8.07 8.69
C THR A 107 -19.25 8.59 8.14
N PRO A 108 -19.23 9.70 7.40
CA PRO A 108 -18.00 10.32 6.91
C PRO A 108 -16.98 10.61 8.01
N THR A 109 -17.43 11.08 9.17
CA THR A 109 -16.55 11.38 10.31
C THR A 109 -15.94 10.11 10.91
N GLU A 110 -16.71 9.03 11.02
CA GLU A 110 -16.19 7.76 11.55
C GLU A 110 -15.15 7.13 10.61
N VAL A 111 -15.38 7.17 9.29
CA VAL A 111 -14.40 6.65 8.33
C VAL A 111 -13.14 7.53 8.26
N ASP A 112 -13.27 8.85 8.37
CA ASP A 112 -12.12 9.78 8.44
C ASP A 112 -11.24 9.48 9.68
N ASP A 113 -11.88 9.30 10.84
CA ASP A 113 -11.22 8.95 12.10
C ASP A 113 -10.54 7.57 12.03
N PHE A 114 -11.13 6.61 11.32
CA PHE A 114 -10.55 5.29 11.04
C PHE A 114 -9.33 5.38 10.11
N CYS A 115 -9.49 6.02 8.94
CA CYS A 115 -8.42 6.20 7.95
C CYS A 115 -7.22 6.96 8.54
N THR A 116 -7.49 7.95 9.40
CA THR A 116 -6.46 8.68 10.15
C THR A 116 -5.62 7.75 11.02
N LYS A 117 -6.24 6.81 11.74
CA LYS A 117 -5.54 5.84 12.57
C LYS A 117 -4.73 4.86 11.74
N VAL A 118 -5.31 4.35 10.65
CA VAL A 118 -4.60 3.43 9.74
C VAL A 118 -3.36 4.10 9.16
N TYR A 119 -3.49 5.34 8.68
CA TYR A 119 -2.36 6.09 8.14
C TYR A 119 -1.25 6.30 9.18
N ALA A 120 -1.61 6.66 10.42
CA ALA A 120 -0.65 6.83 11.51
C ALA A 120 0.12 5.52 11.82
N GLU A 121 -0.57 4.38 11.80
CA GLU A 121 0.06 3.06 11.97
C GLU A 121 1.05 2.73 10.85
N VAL A 122 0.65 2.97 9.60
CA VAL A 122 1.51 2.77 8.41
C VAL A 122 2.74 3.67 8.49
N LEU A 123 2.55 4.96 8.78
CA LEU A 123 3.63 5.94 8.85
C LEU A 123 4.63 5.60 9.96
N ARG A 124 4.14 5.33 11.18
CA ARG A 124 4.99 4.99 12.33
C ARG A 124 5.81 3.73 12.08
N THR A 125 5.16 2.68 11.57
CA THR A 125 5.81 1.39 11.32
C THR A 125 6.78 1.49 10.15
N THR A 126 6.46 2.26 9.10
CA THR A 126 7.36 2.53 7.99
C THR A 126 8.65 3.20 8.45
N LYS A 127 8.57 4.20 9.33
CA LYS A 127 9.76 4.85 9.91
C LYS A 127 10.66 3.82 10.61
N ALA A 128 10.10 3.04 11.52
CA ALA A 128 10.84 2.00 12.24
C ALA A 128 11.46 0.94 11.30
N LEU A 129 10.73 0.56 10.24
CA LEU A 129 11.20 -0.41 9.25
C LEU A 129 12.34 0.17 8.39
N LYS A 130 12.27 1.45 8.00
CA LYS A 130 13.37 2.11 7.28
C LYS A 130 14.63 2.18 8.13
N ASP A 131 14.49 2.55 9.40
CA ASP A 131 15.61 2.71 10.33
C ASP A 131 16.36 1.40 10.58
N ARG A 132 15.65 0.25 10.60
CA ARG A 132 16.23 -1.07 10.91
C ARG A 132 16.47 -1.96 9.70
N CYS A 133 15.62 -1.88 8.68
CA CYS A 133 15.53 -2.85 7.59
C CYS A 133 15.63 -2.22 6.19
N GLY A 134 16.19 -1.01 6.06
CA GLY A 134 16.22 -0.26 4.79
C GLY A 134 16.73 -1.04 3.58
N ALA A 135 17.79 -1.84 3.72
CA ALA A 135 18.30 -2.69 2.63
C ALA A 135 17.30 -3.80 2.24
N ALA A 136 16.65 -4.43 3.21
CA ALA A 136 15.67 -5.49 2.97
C ALA A 136 14.40 -4.96 2.28
N ILE A 137 14.00 -3.70 2.54
CA ILE A 137 12.89 -3.05 1.83
C ILE A 137 13.13 -3.09 0.32
N GLN A 138 14.35 -2.72 -0.12
CA GLN A 138 14.69 -2.69 -1.54
C GLN A 138 14.64 -4.09 -2.18
N SER A 139 15.04 -5.12 -1.44
CA SER A 139 14.90 -6.51 -1.89
C SER A 139 13.44 -6.90 -2.11
N VAL A 140 12.55 -6.62 -1.15
CA VAL A 140 11.12 -6.94 -1.28
C VAL A 140 10.49 -6.19 -2.47
N VAL A 141 10.79 -4.90 -2.63
CA VAL A 141 10.29 -4.09 -3.76
C VAL A 141 10.76 -4.67 -5.10
N SER A 142 12.04 -5.05 -5.19
CA SER A 142 12.63 -5.64 -6.39
C SER A 142 12.03 -7.01 -6.73
N GLU A 143 11.79 -7.84 -5.71
CA GLU A 143 11.15 -9.15 -5.88
C GLU A 143 9.70 -9.02 -6.36
N ASP A 144 8.91 -8.12 -5.77
CA ASP A 144 7.51 -7.88 -6.18
C ASP A 144 7.46 -7.36 -7.63
N MET A 145 8.35 -6.44 -7.98
CA MET A 145 8.51 -5.96 -9.36
C MET A 145 8.85 -7.09 -10.34
N ARG A 146 9.80 -7.97 -9.98
CA ARG A 146 10.20 -9.12 -10.81
C ARG A 146 9.04 -10.10 -10.98
N ALA A 147 8.29 -10.38 -9.91
CA ALA A 147 7.13 -11.27 -9.92
C ALA A 147 5.95 -10.73 -10.74
N ARG A 148 5.78 -9.40 -10.83
CA ARG A 148 4.80 -8.78 -11.73
C ARG A 148 5.26 -8.81 -13.18
N THR A 149 6.53 -8.50 -13.41
CA THR A 149 7.11 -8.45 -14.77
C THR A 149 7.15 -9.83 -15.42
N SER A 150 7.38 -10.90 -14.66
CA SER A 150 7.39 -12.27 -15.18
C SER A 150 6.02 -12.76 -15.70
N LYS A 151 4.93 -12.06 -15.34
CA LYS A 151 3.57 -12.35 -15.82
C LYS A 151 3.21 -11.59 -17.10
N LEU A 152 4.09 -10.72 -17.59
CA LEU A 152 3.85 -9.95 -18.81
C LEU A 152 4.16 -10.79 -20.05
N PRO A 153 3.44 -10.57 -21.17
CA PRO A 153 3.77 -11.22 -22.44
C PRO A 153 5.22 -10.94 -22.89
N PRO A 154 5.89 -11.89 -23.55
CA PRO A 154 7.21 -11.66 -24.14
C PRO A 154 7.24 -10.43 -25.05
N GLY A 155 8.30 -9.63 -24.97
CA GLY A 155 8.46 -8.41 -25.78
C GLY A 155 7.70 -7.17 -25.27
N THR A 156 6.97 -7.29 -24.15
CA THR A 156 6.30 -6.12 -23.54
C THR A 156 7.33 -5.10 -23.06
N LYS A 157 7.33 -3.90 -23.65
CA LYS A 157 8.13 -2.77 -23.15
C LYS A 157 7.58 -2.33 -21.79
N VAL A 158 8.40 -2.40 -20.75
CA VAL A 158 7.99 -2.09 -19.37
C VAL A 158 8.43 -0.68 -18.99
N ALA A 159 7.47 0.18 -18.67
CA ALA A 159 7.73 1.46 -18.04
C ALA A 159 7.37 1.37 -16.54
N THR A 160 8.29 1.79 -15.69
CA THR A 160 8.10 1.83 -14.24
C THR A 160 7.75 3.24 -13.81
N MET A 161 6.62 3.40 -13.15
CA MET A 161 6.26 4.62 -12.43
C MET A 161 5.86 4.26 -11.00
N ALA A 162 6.41 4.98 -10.03
CA ALA A 162 5.90 5.04 -8.68
C ALA A 162 4.55 5.76 -8.73
N GLY A 163 3.48 5.07 -8.36
CA GLY A 163 2.12 5.54 -8.60
C GLY A 163 1.49 6.34 -7.46
N GLY A 164 2.03 6.28 -6.25
CA GLY A 164 1.30 6.78 -5.07
C GLY A 164 1.48 8.28 -4.82
N SER A 165 0.45 9.07 -5.12
CA SER A 165 0.35 10.46 -4.63
C SER A 165 0.05 10.53 -3.12
N PHE A 166 -0.57 9.48 -2.58
CA PHE A 166 -1.07 9.44 -1.21
C PHE A 166 -0.03 8.93 -0.19
N PHE A 167 0.65 7.82 -0.50
CA PHE A 167 1.73 7.27 0.32
C PHE A 167 2.73 6.52 -0.57
N SER A 168 4.02 6.68 -0.32
CA SER A 168 5.09 6.01 -1.06
C SER A 168 6.22 5.61 -0.10
N LEU A 169 6.40 4.31 0.09
CA LEU A 169 7.41 3.72 0.97
C LEU A 169 8.83 4.10 0.54
N VAL A 170 9.08 4.22 -0.76
CA VAL A 170 10.40 4.57 -1.28
C VAL A 170 10.72 6.05 -1.11
N SER A 171 9.73 6.90 -0.83
CA SER A 171 9.95 8.32 -0.55
C SER A 171 10.52 8.52 0.86
N ASP A 172 11.55 9.36 1.01
CA ASP A 172 12.05 9.74 2.34
C ASP A 172 11.17 10.80 3.00
N THR A 173 10.35 11.49 2.22
CA THR A 173 9.36 12.45 2.68
C THR A 173 7.98 11.82 2.60
N HIS A 174 7.29 11.79 3.74
CA HIS A 174 5.89 11.40 3.83
C HIS A 174 5.09 12.55 4.44
N PRO A 175 3.85 12.79 3.99
CA PRO A 175 2.97 13.70 4.70
C PRO A 175 2.89 13.32 6.19
N PRO A 176 2.97 14.30 7.11
CA PRO A 176 3.12 14.03 8.54
C PRO A 176 1.87 13.38 9.16
N ASP A 177 0.71 13.57 8.54
CA ASP A 177 -0.58 13.06 8.97
C ASP A 177 -1.49 12.74 7.77
N PHE A 178 -2.60 12.08 8.09
CA PHE A 178 -3.61 11.67 7.11
C PHE A 178 -4.21 12.85 6.36
N LYS A 179 -4.55 13.93 7.08
CA LYS A 179 -5.17 15.12 6.49
C LYS A 179 -4.28 15.72 5.40
N SER A 180 -2.99 15.85 5.69
CA SER A 180 -1.99 16.36 4.74
C SER A 180 -1.85 15.44 3.52
N ALA A 181 -1.81 14.11 3.73
CA ALA A 181 -1.77 13.14 2.64
C ALA A 181 -3.02 13.20 1.76
N PHE A 182 -4.19 13.32 2.40
CA PHE A 182 -5.48 13.36 1.73
C PHE A 182 -5.67 14.62 0.90
N GLU A 183 -5.31 15.79 1.43
CA GLU A 183 -5.35 17.05 0.67
C GLU A 183 -4.36 17.04 -0.49
N ALA A 184 -3.15 16.49 -0.31
CA ALA A 184 -2.18 16.32 -1.39
C ALA A 184 -2.72 15.42 -2.50
N HIS A 185 -3.37 14.31 -2.13
CA HIS A 185 -4.00 13.39 -3.07
C HIS A 185 -5.14 14.05 -3.86
N LYS A 186 -6.04 14.78 -3.19
CA LYS A 186 -7.12 15.53 -3.86
C LYS A 186 -6.57 16.54 -4.87
N LYS A 187 -5.57 17.32 -4.47
CA LYS A 187 -4.91 18.29 -5.35
C LYS A 187 -4.28 17.60 -6.56
N TRP A 188 -3.66 16.45 -6.37
CA TRP A 188 -3.06 15.69 -7.47
C TRP A 188 -4.13 15.15 -8.44
N ALA A 189 -5.25 14.65 -7.91
CA ALA A 189 -6.38 14.20 -8.72
C ALA A 189 -7.00 15.35 -9.54
N GLU A 190 -7.15 16.54 -8.96
CA GLU A 190 -7.63 17.74 -9.67
C GLU A 190 -6.67 18.16 -10.79
N LEU A 191 -5.36 18.18 -10.51
CA LEU A 191 -4.34 18.51 -11.51
C LEU A 191 -4.35 17.49 -12.66
N LEU A 192 -4.47 16.20 -12.36
CA LEU A 192 -4.56 15.16 -13.37
C LEU A 192 -5.80 15.36 -14.25
N ALA A 193 -6.96 15.61 -13.64
CA ALA A 193 -8.22 15.86 -14.35
C ALA A 193 -8.12 17.08 -15.28
N GLN A 194 -7.42 18.14 -14.87
CA GLN A 194 -7.16 19.32 -15.70
C GLN A 194 -6.15 19.04 -16.82
N ALA A 195 -5.15 18.19 -16.58
CA ALA A 195 -4.11 17.87 -17.56
C ALA A 195 -4.57 16.85 -18.62
N LEU A 196 -5.48 15.95 -18.27
CA LEU A 196 -6.00 14.86 -19.12
C LEU A 196 -6.43 15.34 -20.53
N PRO A 197 -7.27 16.39 -20.67
CA PRO A 197 -7.66 16.90 -21.99
C PRO A 197 -6.47 17.33 -22.86
N HIS A 198 -5.46 17.94 -22.25
CA HIS A 198 -4.25 18.38 -22.97
C HIS A 198 -3.37 17.19 -23.38
N MET A 199 -3.26 16.18 -22.53
CA MET A 199 -2.54 14.94 -22.85
C MET A 199 -3.18 14.16 -24.00
N GLU A 200 -4.52 14.10 -24.04
CA GLU A 200 -5.24 13.48 -25.16
C GLU A 200 -4.99 14.23 -26.48
N LEU A 201 -4.98 15.56 -26.44
CA LEU A 201 -4.71 16.40 -27.61
C LEU A 201 -3.28 16.16 -28.13
N LEU A 202 -2.30 16.11 -27.22
CA LEU A 202 -0.91 15.78 -27.55
C LEU A 202 -0.80 14.38 -28.17
N ASN A 203 -1.44 13.37 -27.58
CA ASN A 203 -1.39 12.01 -28.10
C ASN A 203 -2.02 11.88 -29.50
N LYS A 204 -3.10 12.64 -29.79
CA LYS A 204 -3.71 12.72 -31.13
C LYS A 204 -2.83 13.46 -32.14
N SER A 205 -1.97 14.37 -31.68
CA SER A 205 -1.05 15.14 -32.54
C SER A 205 0.28 14.43 -32.84
N LEU A 206 0.59 13.35 -32.12
CA LEU A 206 1.78 12.54 -32.38
C LEU A 206 1.55 11.71 -33.67
N PRO A 207 2.56 11.61 -34.55
CA PRO A 207 2.47 10.72 -35.71
C PRO A 207 2.19 9.29 -35.25
N PRO A 208 1.45 8.49 -36.05
CA PRO A 208 1.22 7.09 -35.73
C PRO A 208 2.56 6.41 -35.49
N ARG A 209 2.66 5.65 -34.39
CA ARG A 209 3.90 4.92 -34.09
C ARG A 209 4.27 4.07 -35.31
N PRO A 210 5.55 4.06 -35.72
CA PRO A 210 5.99 3.12 -36.74
C PRO A 210 5.59 1.72 -36.27
N ALA A 211 4.96 0.95 -37.16
CA ALA A 211 4.75 -0.47 -36.92
C ALA A 211 6.15 -1.08 -36.74
N ASP A 212 6.44 -1.57 -35.53
CA ASP A 212 7.77 -2.05 -35.14
C ASP A 212 8.32 -3.04 -36.20
N ALA A 213 9.55 -2.77 -36.66
CA ALA A 213 10.46 -3.70 -37.32
C ALA A 213 11.28 -4.45 -36.27
#